data_AF-A0AAW9NRD4-F1
#
_entry.id   AF-A0AAW9NRD4-F1
#
_cell.length_a   1.000
_cell.length_b   1.000
_cell.length_c   1.000
_cell.angle_alpha   90.00
_cell.angle_beta   90.00
_cell.angle_gamma   90.00
#
_symmetry.space_group_name_H-M   'P 1'
#
loop_
_entity.id
_entity.type
_entity.pdbx_description
1 polymer ?
#
loop_
_entity_poly.entity_id
_entity_poly.type
_entity_poly.pdbx_seq_one_letter_code
_entity_poly.pdbx_strand_id
1 'polypeptide(L)'
;MKNEIIDEILNDWVRKLNEDKFYFAHTFEALIVSFTSHEAFDFIESMIQTILTLDNPFLVNQFIFFTGYFYNKAQTTELHPMMQKKSTSY
;
A
#
# COMPACT_ATOMS: atom_id res chain seq x y z
N MET A 1 -10.20 -1.32 10.19
CA MET A 1 -10.51 -0.65 8.90
C MET A 1 -9.35 -0.66 7.90
N LYS A 2 -8.23 0.09 8.05
CA LYS A 2 -7.18 0.10 7.00
C LYS A 2 -6.50 -1.26 6.75
N ASN A 3 -6.28 -2.03 7.82
CA ASN A 3 -5.76 -3.40 7.70
C ASN A 3 -6.80 -4.36 7.11
N GLU A 4 -8.10 -4.13 7.34
CA GLU A 4 -9.17 -4.96 6.75
C GLU A 4 -9.21 -4.83 5.21
N ILE A 5 -8.92 -3.64 4.65
CA ILE A 5 -8.81 -3.43 3.19
C ILE A 5 -7.67 -4.28 2.62
N ILE A 6 -6.52 -4.28 3.28
CA ILE A 6 -5.35 -5.07 2.83
C ILE A 6 -5.63 -6.57 2.97
N ASP A 7 -6.23 -6.99 4.08
CA ASP A 7 -6.63 -8.38 4.30
C ASP A 7 -7.59 -8.84 3.19
N GLU A 8 -8.53 -7.99 2.79
CA GLU A 8 -9.44 -8.28 1.68
C GLU A 8 -8.69 -8.40 0.35
N ILE A 9 -7.75 -7.51 0.06
CA ILE A 9 -6.92 -7.56 -1.17
C ILE A 9 -6.13 -8.88 -1.23
N LEU A 10 -5.53 -9.27 -0.10
CA LEU A 10 -4.68 -10.45 -0.01
C LEU A 10 -5.49 -11.75 0.07
N ASN A 11 -6.72 -11.70 0.58
CA ASN A 11 -7.56 -12.88 0.68
C ASN A 11 -7.82 -13.48 -0.72
N ASP A 12 -7.38 -14.72 -0.91
CA ASP A 12 -7.51 -15.49 -2.16
C ASP A 12 -7.02 -14.74 -3.41
N TRP A 13 -5.93 -13.96 -3.24
CA TRP A 13 -5.38 -13.11 -4.29
C TRP A 13 -4.97 -13.88 -5.55
N VAL A 14 -4.55 -15.15 -5.40
CA VAL A 14 -4.17 -16.00 -6.54
C VAL A 14 -5.36 -16.28 -7.44
N ARG A 15 -6.52 -16.65 -6.87
CA ARG A 15 -7.74 -16.86 -7.65
C ARG A 15 -8.17 -15.57 -8.32
N LYS A 16 -8.20 -14.46 -7.58
CA LYS A 16 -8.59 -13.14 -8.11
C LYS A 16 -7.69 -12.70 -9.27
N LEU A 17 -6.38 -12.94 -9.17
CA LEU A 17 -5.43 -12.64 -10.25
C LEU A 17 -5.61 -13.55 -11.47
N ASN A 18 -6.00 -14.81 -11.27
CA ASN A 18 -6.30 -15.73 -12.37
C ASN A 18 -7.59 -15.35 -13.11
N GLU A 19 -8.59 -14.83 -12.39
CA GLU A 19 -9.85 -14.33 -12.94
C GLU A 19 -9.68 -12.96 -13.61
N ASP A 20 -8.89 -12.08 -13.00
CA ASP A 20 -8.52 -10.77 -13.52
C ASP A 20 -7.00 -10.57 -13.44
N LYS A 21 -6.32 -10.67 -14.59
CA LYS A 21 -4.87 -10.50 -14.69
C LYS A 21 -4.38 -9.12 -14.23
N PHE A 22 -5.28 -8.14 -14.17
CA PHE A 22 -5.00 -6.78 -13.72
C PHE A 22 -5.62 -6.48 -12.36
N TYR A 23 -6.01 -7.51 -11.60
CA TYR A 23 -6.69 -7.40 -10.30
C TYR A 23 -6.06 -6.36 -9.37
N PHE A 24 -4.75 -6.42 -9.16
CA PHE A 24 -4.06 -5.47 -8.29
C PHE A 24 -4.10 -4.04 -8.83
N ALA A 25 -3.91 -3.84 -10.13
CA ALA A 25 -3.98 -2.52 -10.75
C ALA A 25 -5.38 -1.91 -10.59
N HIS A 26 -6.42 -2.64 -10.99
CA HIS A 26 -7.81 -2.18 -10.85
C HIS A 26 -8.16 -1.89 -9.39
N THR A 27 -7.76 -2.75 -8.46
CA THR A 27 -8.08 -2.62 -7.04
C THR A 27 -7.38 -1.41 -6.41
N PHE A 28 -6.07 -1.28 -6.61
CA PHE A 28 -5.32 -0.16 -6.03
C PHE A 28 -5.66 1.17 -6.71
N GLU A 29 -5.87 1.22 -8.03
CA GLU A 29 -6.33 2.43 -8.72
C GLU A 29 -7.67 2.92 -8.16
N ALA A 30 -8.63 2.01 -7.96
CA ALA A 30 -9.92 2.34 -7.35
C ALA A 30 -9.74 2.94 -5.94
N LEU A 31 -8.89 2.33 -5.12
CA LEU A 31 -8.57 2.85 -3.78
C LEU A 31 -7.93 4.23 -3.83
N ILE A 32 -6.88 4.39 -4.64
CA ILE A 32 -6.14 5.66 -4.79
C ILE A 32 -7.07 6.79 -5.25
N VAL A 33 -7.97 6.50 -6.19
CA VAL A 33 -8.96 7.48 -6.67
C VAL A 33 -9.93 7.84 -5.55
N SER A 34 -10.43 6.85 -4.80
CA SER A 34 -11.42 7.05 -3.74
C SER A 34 -10.91 7.83 -2.54
N PHE A 35 -9.61 7.74 -2.23
CA PHE A 35 -9.04 8.38 -1.04
C PHE A 35 -8.87 9.88 -1.23
N THR A 36 -9.03 10.64 -0.16
CA THR A 36 -8.50 11.99 -0.03
C THR A 36 -6.97 11.97 0.13
N SER A 37 -6.31 13.11 -0.03
CA SER A 37 -4.87 13.21 0.21
C SER A 37 -4.49 12.83 1.64
N HIS A 38 -5.32 13.20 2.62
CA HIS A 38 -5.08 12.81 4.02
C HIS A 38 -5.20 11.31 4.20
N GLU A 39 -6.27 10.67 3.73
CA GLU A 39 -6.44 9.21 3.83
C GLU A 39 -5.34 8.45 3.10
N ALA A 40 -4.87 8.95 1.95
CA ALA A 40 -3.75 8.37 1.22
C ALA A 40 -2.45 8.44 2.04
N PHE A 41 -2.14 9.58 2.67
CA PHE A 41 -0.99 9.72 3.57
C PHE A 41 -1.06 8.70 4.70
N ASP A 42 -2.23 8.62 5.29
CA ASP A 42 -2.58 7.77 6.42
C ASP A 42 -2.54 6.26 6.11
N PHE A 43 -2.69 5.89 4.84
CA PHE A 43 -2.68 4.49 4.38
C PHE A 43 -1.29 3.98 4.03
N ILE A 44 -0.34 4.89 3.77
CA ILE A 44 1.06 4.55 3.51
C ILE A 44 1.64 3.70 4.66
N GLU A 45 1.29 3.99 5.92
CA GLU A 45 1.72 3.16 7.05
C GLU A 45 1.31 1.70 6.88
N SER A 46 0.03 1.46 6.59
CA SER A 46 -0.51 0.12 6.40
C SER A 46 0.18 -0.60 5.23
N MET A 47 0.46 0.12 4.14
CA MET A 47 1.22 -0.44 3.00
C MET A 47 2.62 -0.87 3.43
N ILE A 48 3.36 -0.02 4.15
CA ILE A 48 4.73 -0.35 4.58
C ILE A 48 4.75 -1.49 5.60
N GLN A 49 3.85 -1.48 6.59
CA GLN A 49 3.73 -2.57 7.55
C GLN A 49 3.46 -3.90 6.83
N THR A 50 2.58 -3.88 5.83
CA THR A 50 2.28 -5.07 5.02
C THR A 50 3.52 -5.55 4.27
N ILE A 51 4.25 -4.65 3.60
CA ILE A 51 5.51 -4.97 2.90
C ILE A 51 6.51 -5.66 3.83
N LEU A 52 6.62 -5.22 5.10
CA LEU A 52 7.54 -5.81 6.07
C LEU A 52 7.12 -7.21 6.55
N THR A 53 5.86 -7.59 6.36
CA THR A 53 5.29 -8.88 6.81
C THR A 53 5.11 -9.91 5.70
N LEU A 54 5.05 -9.47 4.43
CA LEU A 54 4.86 -10.36 3.29
C LEU A 54 6.12 -11.20 3.03
N ASP A 55 5.93 -12.51 2.85
CA ASP A 55 6.98 -13.46 2.48
C ASP A 55 7.05 -13.71 0.96
N ASN A 56 5.97 -13.40 0.24
CA ASN A 56 5.86 -13.60 -1.19
C ASN A 56 6.49 -12.42 -1.97
N PRO A 57 7.58 -12.64 -2.75
CA PRO A 57 8.27 -11.55 -3.45
C PRO A 57 7.41 -10.84 -4.50
N PHE A 58 6.47 -11.54 -5.13
CA PHE A 58 5.55 -10.93 -6.08
C PHE A 58 4.65 -9.92 -5.38
N LEU A 59 4.05 -10.28 -4.25
CA LEU A 59 3.21 -9.37 -3.47
C LEU A 59 4.01 -8.19 -2.92
N VAL A 60 5.21 -8.43 -2.39
CA VAL A 60 6.11 -7.36 -1.93
C VAL A 60 6.32 -6.32 -3.02
N ASN A 61 6.61 -6.77 -4.26
CA ASN A 61 6.82 -5.86 -5.38
C ASN A 61 5.54 -5.09 -5.77
N GLN A 62 4.37 -5.74 -5.76
CA GLN A 62 3.10 -5.04 -6.02
C GLN A 62 2.88 -3.92 -4.98
N PHE A 63 3.05 -4.22 -3.70
CA PHE A 63 2.81 -3.25 -2.64
C PHE A 63 3.82 -2.11 -2.67
N ILE A 64 5.11 -2.37 -2.94
CA ILE A 64 6.12 -1.31 -3.13
C ILE A 64 5.71 -0.38 -4.27
N PHE A 65 5.30 -0.95 -5.42
CA PHE A 65 4.88 -0.18 -6.58
C PHE A 65 3.69 0.75 -6.25
N PHE A 66 2.60 0.22 -5.68
CA PHE A 66 1.41 1.02 -5.36
C PHE A 66 1.63 2.00 -4.20
N THR A 67 2.57 1.73 -3.29
CA THR A 67 2.95 2.70 -2.25
C THR A 67 3.41 4.02 -2.85
N GLY A 68 4.16 3.99 -3.96
CA GLY A 68 4.57 5.20 -4.68
C GLY A 68 3.39 6.06 -5.17
N TYR A 69 2.29 5.41 -5.59
CA TYR A 69 1.08 6.12 -6.01
C TYR A 69 0.33 6.74 -4.83
N PHE A 70 0.30 6.09 -3.67
CA PHE A 70 -0.26 6.70 -2.46
C PHE A 70 0.55 7.92 -2.01
N TYR A 71 1.88 7.88 -2.10
CA TYR A 71 2.71 9.07 -1.87
C TYR A 71 2.38 10.21 -2.84
N ASN A 72 2.19 9.90 -4.13
CA ASN A 72 1.79 10.90 -5.13
C ASN A 72 0.41 11.49 -4.80
N LYS A 73 -0.56 10.64 -4.46
CA LYS A 73 -1.93 11.05 -4.09
C LYS A 73 -1.97 11.88 -2.82
N ALA A 74 -1.13 11.55 -1.84
CA ALA A 74 -1.02 12.27 -0.59
C ALA A 74 -0.53 13.72 -0.78
N GLN A 75 0.19 13.99 -1.88
CA GLN A 75 0.77 15.31 -2.21
C GLN A 75 1.48 15.97 -1.02
N THR A 76 2.12 15.17 -0.18
CA THR A 76 2.79 15.64 1.03
C THR A 76 4.29 15.78 0.81
N THR A 77 4.88 16.78 1.45
CA THR A 77 6.34 16.88 1.64
C THR A 77 6.76 16.37 3.02
N GLU A 78 5.79 16.00 3.87
CA GLU A 78 6.03 15.51 5.22
C GLU A 78 6.55 14.08 5.17
N LEU A 79 7.64 13.83 5.90
CA LEU A 79 8.10 12.48 6.16
C LEU A 79 7.03 11.76 7.00
N HIS A 80 6.53 10.63 6.51
CA HIS A 80 5.58 9.80 7.25
C HIS A 80 6.09 9.54 8.68
N PRO A 81 5.28 9.63 9.75
CA PRO A 81 5.73 9.55 11.14
C PRO A 81 6.60 8.32 11.45
N MET A 82 6.28 7.18 10.84
CA MET A 82 7.06 5.95 10.95
C MET A 82 8.52 6.08 10.45
N MET A 83 8.78 6.97 9.49
CA MET A 83 10.12 7.26 8.95
C MET A 83 10.88 8.30 9.77
N GLN A 84 10.21 9.06 10.64
CA GLN A 84 10.85 10.07 11.49
C GLN A 84 11.69 9.45 12.61
N LYS A 85 11.52 8.14 12.90
CA LYS A 85 12.14 7.47 14.06
C LYS A 85 13.49 6.78 13.82
N LYS A 86 14.15 7.00 12.68
CA LYS A 86 15.48 6.42 12.36
C LYS A 86 16.59 7.44 12.12
N SER A 87 16.53 8.61 12.74
CA SER A 87 17.73 9.41 13.01
C SER A 87 18.38 8.89 14.29
N THR A 88 19.00 7.70 14.24
CA THR A 88 20.05 7.37 15.20
C THR A 88 21.33 7.54 14.41
N SER A 89 22.04 8.64 14.70
CA SER A 89 23.40 8.92 14.25
C SER A 89 24.22 7.65 14.36
N TYR A 90 24.76 7.18 13.24
CA TYR A 90 25.98 6.38 13.26
C TYR A 90 27.17 7.28 13.58
#